data_AF-A0A7R9LJD9-F1
#
_entry.id   AF-A0A7R9LJD9-F1
#
_cell.length_a   1.000
_cell.length_b   1.000
_cell.length_c   1.000
_cell.angle_alpha   90.00
_cell.angle_beta   90.00
_cell.angle_gamma   90.00
#
_symmetry.space_group_name_H-M   'P 1'
#
loop_
_entity.id
_entity.type
_entity.pdbx_description
1 polymer ?
#
loop_
_entity_poly.entity_id
_entity_poly.type
_entity_poly.pdbx_seq_one_letter_code
_entity_poly.pdbx_strand_id
1 'polypeptide(L)'
;MAPSGVSAQNDPIIDDPESEDYNVDSVVAGFVDYMQKYSKMYATNHMMFPMGEDFQYMAANPWFKNMDKLIQYVNARRSDIRLLYSTPACYLKALHESNHTFPTKSDDFVPYASDPHSYWTGCFTSRPALKRYERVGNNMLQTCKQLDVLGWPEGADGNEGRVSALREWMGVMQHHDAVTGTEKQHVANDYALKLYKSVDKCRQVVAEGLNKLMIKQPQLREGLPLVVDRLFCENLNVSACPVTESDDSLAVTVYNPMGRTVTHTVWLPVVNKVFTVLDPLGKSIPSTIVPIPAPVLAIPGRQSKARDELVFEAVVPPVGFATYFVRQNSPQSVPTEPIVRKITASFSAKANSFDVMFDKTGQMTAIRLAGGQSVAVDQRFEYYRSLPGNNTAPQFRASGAYVFRPDGPSKPYNKTDAETPTLVQTPGLTEIHRKVNEYISQVIRVAADKDYIELDYVCGPIPVLTDGVGKEIIVRFDTNLTTNGVLYTDSNGRQLLKRERNRRPTWDMTVTEAQSGNYYPINTRLAIR
;
A
#
# COMPACT_ATOMS: atom_id res chain seq x y z
N MET A 1 -12.49 -10.59 -25.53
CA MET A 1 -13.83 -10.27 -26.07
C MET A 1 -14.26 -11.45 -26.93
N ALA A 2 -15.51 -11.91 -26.78
CA ALA A 2 -16.08 -12.87 -27.70
C ALA A 2 -16.02 -12.30 -29.14
N PRO A 3 -15.82 -13.14 -30.17
CA PRO A 3 -15.89 -12.67 -31.55
C PRO A 3 -17.20 -11.91 -31.80
N SER A 4 -17.14 -10.82 -32.57
CA SER A 4 -18.32 -10.10 -33.02
C SER A 4 -19.29 -11.09 -33.69
N GLY A 5 -20.55 -11.12 -33.22
CA GLY A 5 -21.58 -12.06 -33.66
C GLY A 5 -21.93 -13.21 -32.69
N VAL A 6 -21.24 -13.36 -31.55
CA VAL A 6 -21.49 -14.51 -30.62
C VAL A 6 -21.63 -14.07 -29.14
N SER A 7 -22.01 -12.82 -28.89
CA SER A 7 -22.38 -12.37 -27.54
C SER A 7 -23.89 -12.44 -27.36
N ALA A 8 -24.38 -12.48 -26.11
CA ALA A 8 -25.82 -12.36 -25.84
C ALA A 8 -26.41 -10.97 -26.16
N GLN A 9 -25.57 -10.00 -26.53
CA GLN A 9 -25.99 -8.67 -26.97
C GLN A 9 -26.05 -8.54 -28.50
N ASN A 10 -25.57 -9.54 -29.24
CA ASN A 10 -25.68 -9.61 -30.70
C ASN A 10 -26.97 -10.36 -31.10
N ASP A 11 -27.36 -10.21 -32.37
CA ASP A 11 -28.52 -10.89 -32.93
C ASP A 11 -28.44 -12.41 -32.70
N PRO A 12 -29.56 -13.07 -32.36
CA PRO A 12 -29.60 -14.52 -32.19
C PRO A 12 -29.19 -15.22 -33.48
N ILE A 13 -28.61 -16.42 -33.36
CA ILE A 13 -28.42 -17.29 -34.53
C ILE A 13 -29.80 -17.84 -34.91
N ILE A 14 -30.32 -17.38 -36.05
CA ILE A 14 -31.62 -17.77 -36.60
C ILE A 14 -31.35 -18.79 -37.70
N ASP A 15 -31.75 -20.01 -37.43
CA ASP A 15 -31.44 -21.21 -38.20
C ASP A 15 -32.66 -21.87 -38.84
N ASP A 16 -33.81 -21.19 -38.76
CA ASP A 16 -35.01 -21.52 -39.54
C ASP A 16 -34.82 -21.01 -40.97
N PRO A 17 -34.69 -21.91 -41.98
CA PRO A 17 -34.48 -21.50 -43.37
C PRO A 17 -35.65 -20.71 -43.98
N GLU A 18 -36.84 -20.75 -43.37
CA GLU A 18 -38.02 -20.01 -43.83
C GLU A 18 -38.10 -18.59 -43.22
N SER A 19 -37.24 -18.29 -42.23
CA SER A 19 -37.18 -16.96 -41.62
C SER A 19 -36.45 -15.97 -42.55
N GLU A 20 -37.04 -14.78 -42.74
CA GLU A 20 -36.39 -13.66 -43.44
C GLU A 20 -35.09 -13.22 -42.75
N ASP A 21 -34.95 -13.52 -41.45
CA ASP A 21 -33.80 -13.19 -40.62
C ASP A 21 -32.77 -14.33 -40.53
N TYR A 22 -32.90 -15.40 -41.34
CA TYR A 22 -31.94 -16.51 -41.38
C TYR A 22 -30.50 -15.99 -41.58
N ASN A 23 -29.60 -16.34 -40.65
CA ASN A 23 -28.26 -15.76 -40.60
C ASN A 23 -27.12 -16.77 -40.36
N VAL A 24 -27.41 -18.08 -40.37
CA VAL A 24 -26.38 -19.10 -40.07
C VAL A 24 -25.17 -19.00 -41.01
N ASP A 25 -25.40 -18.77 -42.30
CA ASP A 25 -24.32 -18.75 -43.30
C ASP A 25 -23.35 -17.58 -43.07
N SER A 26 -23.87 -16.39 -42.78
CA SER A 26 -23.06 -15.20 -42.51
C SER A 26 -22.33 -15.31 -41.18
N VAL A 27 -23.00 -15.83 -40.13
CA VAL A 27 -22.40 -16.05 -38.80
C VAL A 27 -21.26 -17.06 -38.88
N VAL A 28 -21.46 -18.20 -39.53
CA VAL A 28 -20.42 -19.23 -39.69
C VAL A 28 -19.24 -18.68 -40.49
N ALA A 29 -19.49 -18.00 -41.62
CA ALA A 29 -18.43 -17.43 -42.44
C ALA A 29 -17.62 -16.38 -41.66
N GLY A 30 -18.29 -15.48 -40.94
CA GLY A 30 -17.64 -14.46 -40.12
C GLY A 30 -16.82 -15.04 -38.96
N PHE A 31 -17.35 -16.04 -38.27
CA PHE A 31 -16.62 -16.72 -37.20
C PHE A 31 -15.37 -17.44 -37.72
N VAL A 32 -15.47 -18.15 -38.85
CA VAL A 32 -14.33 -18.86 -39.46
C VAL A 32 -13.24 -17.87 -39.90
N ASP A 33 -13.61 -16.76 -40.55
CA ASP A 33 -12.66 -15.70 -40.93
C ASP A 33 -11.96 -15.09 -39.71
N TYR A 34 -12.71 -14.79 -38.65
CA TYR A 34 -12.15 -14.31 -37.38
C TYR A 34 -11.16 -15.32 -36.78
N MET A 35 -11.57 -16.59 -36.69
CA MET A 35 -10.75 -17.66 -36.14
C MET A 35 -9.47 -17.87 -36.95
N GLN A 36 -9.54 -17.85 -38.28
CA GLN A 36 -8.37 -17.96 -39.15
C GLN A 36 -7.39 -16.81 -38.95
N LYS A 37 -7.88 -15.57 -38.82
CA LYS A 37 -7.03 -14.41 -38.49
C LYS A 37 -6.38 -14.55 -37.12
N TYR A 38 -7.17 -14.97 -36.12
CA TYR A 38 -6.71 -15.10 -34.74
C TYR A 38 -5.70 -16.25 -34.56
N SER A 39 -5.86 -17.36 -35.29
CA SER A 39 -4.97 -18.52 -35.24
C SER A 39 -3.51 -18.20 -35.54
N LYS A 40 -3.24 -17.16 -36.35
CA LYS A 40 -1.88 -16.72 -36.70
C LYS A 40 -1.07 -16.21 -35.50
N MET A 41 -1.74 -15.89 -34.39
CA MET A 41 -1.10 -15.42 -33.14
C MET A 41 -0.80 -16.56 -32.17
N TYR A 42 -1.21 -17.79 -32.47
CA TYR A 42 -1.04 -18.97 -31.61
C TYR A 42 0.00 -19.93 -32.15
N ALA A 43 0.71 -20.60 -31.25
CA ALA A 43 1.79 -21.52 -31.59
C ALA A 43 1.32 -22.95 -31.90
N THR A 44 0.05 -23.26 -31.63
CA THR A 44 -0.55 -24.60 -31.85
C THR A 44 -1.88 -24.48 -32.57
N ASN A 45 -2.48 -25.62 -32.95
CA ASN A 45 -3.83 -25.71 -33.51
C ASN A 45 -4.94 -25.70 -32.44
N HIS A 46 -4.60 -25.43 -31.17
CA HIS A 46 -5.59 -25.24 -30.10
C HIS A 46 -5.72 -23.76 -29.77
N MET A 47 -6.96 -23.26 -29.78
CA MET A 47 -7.30 -21.88 -29.42
C MET A 47 -8.37 -21.86 -28.33
N MET A 48 -8.27 -20.89 -27.43
CA MET A 48 -9.29 -20.61 -26.42
C MET A 48 -10.01 -19.31 -26.75
N PHE A 49 -11.34 -19.35 -26.78
CA PHE A 49 -12.19 -18.16 -26.90
C PHE A 49 -12.88 -17.90 -25.57
N PRO A 50 -12.52 -16.84 -24.83
CA PRO A 50 -13.25 -16.44 -23.62
C PRO A 50 -14.63 -15.90 -23.99
N MET A 51 -15.64 -16.76 -23.89
CA MET A 51 -17.04 -16.46 -24.21
C MET A 51 -17.72 -15.79 -23.01
N GLY A 52 -17.41 -14.52 -22.75
CA GLY A 52 -17.99 -13.77 -21.63
C GLY A 52 -17.38 -12.38 -21.48
N GLU A 53 -17.92 -11.62 -20.53
CA GLU A 53 -17.49 -10.27 -20.13
C GLU A 53 -18.00 -9.99 -18.70
N ASP A 54 -17.75 -8.80 -18.15
CA ASP A 54 -18.18 -8.32 -16.85
C ASP A 54 -19.68 -8.58 -16.62
N PHE A 55 -19.97 -9.28 -15.52
CA PHE A 55 -21.33 -9.59 -15.06
C PHE A 55 -22.25 -10.25 -16.12
N GLN A 56 -21.69 -10.91 -17.13
CA GLN A 56 -22.47 -11.70 -18.08
C GLN A 56 -23.00 -13.01 -17.45
N TYR A 57 -23.81 -13.75 -18.21
CA TYR A 57 -24.46 -15.01 -17.78
C TYR A 57 -25.50 -14.90 -16.65
N MET A 58 -25.93 -13.69 -16.26
CA MET A 58 -27.14 -13.53 -15.42
C MET A 58 -28.36 -14.19 -16.08
N ALA A 59 -28.46 -14.08 -17.41
CA ALA A 59 -29.30 -14.93 -18.24
C ALA A 59 -28.41 -15.80 -19.14
N ALA A 60 -28.17 -17.04 -18.72
CA ALA A 60 -27.21 -17.92 -19.40
C ALA A 60 -27.77 -18.56 -20.68
N ASN A 61 -29.09 -18.79 -20.75
CA ASN A 61 -29.71 -19.51 -21.87
C ASN A 61 -29.44 -18.91 -23.27
N PRO A 62 -29.51 -17.57 -23.48
CA PRO A 62 -29.16 -16.98 -24.78
C PRO A 62 -27.72 -17.27 -25.23
N TRP A 63 -26.76 -17.25 -24.29
CA TRP A 63 -25.36 -17.60 -24.57
C TRP A 63 -25.23 -19.05 -25.02
N PHE A 64 -25.80 -19.99 -24.25
CA PHE A 64 -25.72 -21.41 -24.57
C PHE A 64 -26.42 -21.75 -25.89
N LYS A 65 -27.62 -21.23 -26.13
CA LYS A 65 -28.36 -21.45 -27.39
C LYS A 65 -27.57 -21.02 -28.63
N ASN A 66 -26.94 -19.85 -28.59
CA ASN A 66 -26.12 -19.38 -29.72
C ASN A 66 -24.82 -20.19 -29.85
N MET A 67 -24.16 -20.54 -28.75
CA MET A 67 -22.94 -21.36 -28.79
C MET A 67 -23.22 -22.78 -29.29
N ASP A 68 -24.32 -23.41 -28.89
CA ASP A 68 -24.75 -24.72 -29.39
C ASP A 68 -24.92 -24.71 -30.91
N LYS A 69 -25.67 -23.73 -31.43
CA LYS A 69 -25.87 -23.56 -32.87
C LYS A 69 -24.56 -23.30 -33.60
N LEU A 70 -23.70 -22.42 -33.07
CA LEU A 70 -22.39 -22.14 -33.66
C LEU A 70 -21.52 -23.40 -33.73
N ILE A 71 -21.42 -24.15 -32.62
CA ILE A 71 -20.69 -25.42 -32.55
C ILE A 71 -21.25 -26.41 -33.56
N GLN A 72 -22.58 -26.56 -33.61
CA GLN A 72 -23.26 -27.47 -34.54
C GLN A 72 -22.94 -27.12 -36.00
N TYR A 73 -23.21 -25.88 -36.42
CA TYR A 73 -23.08 -25.49 -37.82
C TYR A 73 -21.64 -25.38 -38.31
N VAL A 74 -20.70 -24.90 -37.47
CA VAL A 74 -19.28 -24.89 -37.86
C VAL A 74 -18.75 -26.31 -37.99
N ASN A 75 -18.99 -27.18 -37.00
CA ASN A 75 -18.50 -28.56 -37.03
C ASN A 75 -19.14 -29.40 -38.16
N ALA A 76 -20.37 -29.10 -38.55
CA ALA A 76 -21.03 -29.78 -39.66
C ALA A 76 -20.50 -29.35 -41.04
N ARG A 77 -20.03 -28.09 -41.16
CA ARG A 77 -19.64 -27.49 -42.45
C ARG A 77 -18.12 -27.44 -42.68
N ARG A 78 -17.31 -27.60 -41.63
CA ARG A 78 -15.84 -27.51 -41.68
C ARG A 78 -15.23 -28.77 -41.10
N SER A 79 -14.45 -29.49 -41.91
CA SER A 79 -13.68 -30.66 -41.46
C SER A 79 -12.32 -30.28 -40.87
N ASP A 80 -11.83 -29.09 -41.17
CA ASP A 80 -10.56 -28.54 -40.72
C ASP A 80 -10.66 -27.83 -39.35
N ILE A 81 -11.88 -27.65 -38.83
CA ILE A 81 -12.15 -26.92 -37.59
C ILE A 81 -13.01 -27.79 -36.68
N ARG A 82 -12.66 -27.82 -35.39
CA ARG A 82 -13.48 -28.44 -34.35
C ARG A 82 -13.72 -27.46 -33.21
N LEU A 83 -14.97 -27.04 -33.05
CA LEU A 83 -15.45 -26.27 -31.91
C LEU A 83 -16.04 -27.19 -30.85
N LEU A 84 -15.82 -26.85 -29.59
CA LEU A 84 -16.37 -27.54 -28.42
C LEU A 84 -16.45 -26.59 -27.22
N TYR A 85 -17.36 -26.86 -26.29
CA TYR A 85 -17.27 -26.28 -24.95
C TYR A 85 -16.02 -26.78 -24.25
N SER A 86 -15.30 -25.86 -23.61
CA SER A 86 -14.03 -26.16 -22.95
C SER A 86 -13.87 -25.33 -21.68
N THR A 87 -12.78 -25.59 -20.97
CA THR A 87 -12.34 -24.82 -19.81
C THR A 87 -10.86 -24.44 -20.01
N PRO A 88 -10.35 -23.44 -19.26
CA PRO A 88 -8.91 -23.14 -19.27
C PRO A 88 -8.05 -24.37 -18.95
N ALA A 89 -8.50 -25.26 -18.06
CA ALA A 89 -7.78 -26.49 -17.72
C ALA A 89 -7.72 -27.47 -18.90
N CYS A 90 -8.83 -27.69 -19.60
CA CYS A 90 -8.86 -28.54 -20.80
C CYS A 90 -7.99 -27.96 -21.93
N TYR A 91 -7.99 -26.63 -22.10
CA TYR A 91 -7.13 -25.94 -23.05
C TYR A 91 -5.65 -26.15 -22.74
N LEU A 92 -5.23 -25.92 -21.49
CA LEU A 92 -3.85 -26.14 -21.06
C LEU A 92 -3.42 -27.61 -21.21
N LYS A 93 -4.31 -28.57 -20.94
CA LYS A 93 -4.06 -29.99 -21.20
C LYS A 93 -3.80 -30.25 -22.69
N ALA A 94 -4.62 -29.72 -23.58
CA ALA A 94 -4.42 -29.87 -25.02
C ALA A 94 -3.09 -29.25 -25.50
N LEU A 95 -2.72 -28.08 -24.96
CA LEU A 95 -1.40 -27.48 -25.23
C LEU A 95 -0.25 -28.36 -24.74
N HIS A 96 -0.36 -28.95 -23.56
CA HIS A 96 0.65 -29.87 -23.04
C HIS A 96 0.79 -31.12 -23.92
N GLU A 97 -0.33 -31.73 -24.32
CA GLU A 97 -0.38 -32.92 -25.16
C GLU A 97 0.08 -32.66 -26.61
N SER A 98 0.08 -31.40 -27.05
CA SER A 98 0.61 -31.01 -28.36
C SER A 98 2.13 -31.21 -28.50
N ASN A 99 2.86 -31.43 -27.39
CA ASN A 99 4.32 -31.53 -27.33
C ASN A 99 5.04 -30.33 -28.02
N HIS A 100 4.38 -29.17 -28.08
CA HIS A 100 4.96 -27.95 -28.61
C HIS A 100 5.98 -27.34 -27.63
N THR A 101 7.10 -26.83 -28.15
CA THR A 101 8.10 -26.13 -27.34
C THR A 101 7.77 -24.63 -27.28
N PHE A 102 7.42 -24.14 -26.10
CA PHE A 102 7.05 -22.73 -25.89
C PHE A 102 8.26 -21.88 -25.46
N PRO A 103 8.29 -20.57 -25.80
CA PRO A 103 9.33 -19.66 -25.33
C PRO A 103 9.22 -19.42 -23.82
N THR A 104 10.35 -19.12 -23.19
CA THR A 104 10.43 -18.75 -21.77
C THR A 104 10.24 -17.23 -21.57
N LYS A 105 9.61 -16.84 -20.46
CA LYS A 105 9.44 -15.44 -20.00
C LYS A 105 9.75 -15.37 -18.50
N SER A 106 10.54 -14.39 -18.06
CA SER A 106 11.08 -14.36 -16.68
C SER A 106 10.93 -13.02 -15.96
N ASP A 107 10.70 -11.93 -16.70
CA ASP A 107 10.33 -10.61 -16.19
C ASP A 107 8.80 -10.48 -16.06
N ASP A 108 8.30 -9.32 -15.64
CA ASP A 108 6.87 -9.07 -15.45
C ASP A 108 6.19 -8.34 -16.63
N PHE A 109 4.98 -7.85 -16.41
CA PHE A 109 4.15 -7.16 -17.41
C PHE A 109 3.81 -5.72 -16.98
N VAL A 110 4.71 -5.07 -16.22
CA VAL A 110 4.50 -3.68 -15.76
C VAL A 110 5.51 -2.69 -16.37
N PRO A 111 5.11 -1.42 -16.53
CA PRO A 111 3.74 -0.92 -16.45
C PRO A 111 2.87 -1.34 -17.65
N TYR A 112 1.57 -1.53 -17.40
CA TYR A 112 0.56 -1.76 -18.42
C TYR A 112 0.16 -0.45 -19.10
N ALA A 113 -0.06 -0.49 -20.41
CA ALA A 113 -0.65 0.60 -21.17
C ALA A 113 -1.69 0.05 -22.15
N SER A 114 -2.91 0.63 -22.13
CA SER A 114 -4.00 0.24 -23.03
C SER A 114 -3.97 0.97 -24.38
N ASP A 115 -3.30 2.13 -24.44
CA ASP A 115 -3.03 2.91 -25.64
C ASP A 115 -1.81 3.83 -25.41
N PRO A 116 -1.31 4.56 -26.42
CA PRO A 116 -0.10 5.38 -26.31
C PRO A 116 -0.07 6.38 -25.14
N HIS A 117 -1.22 6.84 -24.65
CA HIS A 117 -1.33 7.89 -23.63
C HIS A 117 -2.02 7.40 -22.34
N SER A 118 -2.17 6.08 -22.19
CA SER A 118 -2.90 5.46 -21.07
C SER A 118 -2.04 4.44 -20.36
N TYR A 119 -0.96 4.89 -19.72
CA TYR A 119 -0.19 4.05 -18.78
C TYR A 119 -0.91 3.98 -17.44
N TRP A 120 -1.23 2.78 -16.99
CA TRP A 120 -2.02 2.53 -15.77
C TRP A 120 -1.14 2.57 -14.52
N THR A 121 -0.34 3.63 -14.39
CA THR A 121 0.61 3.82 -13.30
C THR A 121 0.10 4.77 -12.21
N GLY A 122 -1.04 5.42 -12.42
CA GLY A 122 -1.72 6.23 -11.40
C GLY A 122 -2.26 5.37 -10.25
N CYS A 123 -2.79 4.18 -10.57
CA CYS A 123 -3.32 3.25 -9.57
C CYS A 123 -2.27 2.72 -8.57
N PHE A 124 -0.98 2.90 -8.86
CA PHE A 124 0.09 2.61 -7.90
C PHE A 124 0.02 3.52 -6.67
N THR A 125 -0.60 4.70 -6.78
CA THR A 125 -0.68 5.70 -5.70
C THR A 125 -2.12 6.05 -5.32
N SER A 126 -3.11 5.92 -6.22
CA SER A 126 -4.53 6.26 -5.97
C SER A 126 -5.06 5.75 -4.63
N ARG A 127 -5.77 6.61 -3.88
CA ARG A 127 -6.27 6.32 -2.52
C ARG A 127 -5.18 5.80 -1.54
N PRO A 128 -4.10 6.58 -1.30
CA PRO A 128 -2.97 6.11 -0.49
C PRO A 128 -3.37 5.79 0.96
N ALA A 129 -4.37 6.49 1.51
CA ALA A 129 -4.91 6.19 2.84
C ALA A 129 -5.51 4.78 2.93
N LEU A 130 -6.26 4.34 1.91
CA LEU A 130 -6.84 2.99 1.87
C LEU A 130 -5.75 1.93 1.66
N LYS A 131 -4.75 2.20 0.81
CA LYS A 131 -3.56 1.34 0.66
C LYS A 131 -2.81 1.16 1.98
N ARG A 132 -2.60 2.24 2.75
CA ARG A 132 -2.01 2.16 4.09
C ARG A 132 -2.90 1.36 5.04
N TYR A 133 -4.21 1.58 4.99
CA TYR A 133 -5.14 0.90 5.89
C TYR A 133 -5.18 -0.61 5.65
N GLU A 134 -5.09 -1.05 4.39
CA GLU A 134 -4.93 -2.46 4.03
C GLU A 134 -3.66 -3.06 4.68
N ARG A 135 -2.52 -2.35 4.65
CA ARG A 135 -1.26 -2.85 5.25
C ARG A 135 -1.35 -2.97 6.78
N VAL A 136 -2.02 -2.01 7.42
CA VAL A 136 -2.32 -2.05 8.86
C VAL A 136 -3.27 -3.22 9.17
N GLY A 137 -4.29 -3.43 8.36
CA GLY A 137 -5.22 -4.55 8.46
C GLY A 137 -4.52 -5.90 8.35
N ASN A 138 -3.61 -6.06 7.38
CA ASN A 138 -2.82 -7.29 7.25
C ASN A 138 -1.92 -7.53 8.47
N ASN A 139 -1.24 -6.49 8.98
CA ASN A 139 -0.43 -6.62 10.20
C ASN A 139 -1.27 -7.08 11.40
N MET A 140 -2.45 -6.48 11.60
CA MET A 140 -3.38 -6.90 12.64
C MET A 140 -3.85 -8.34 12.44
N LEU A 141 -4.14 -8.77 11.20
CA LEU A 141 -4.53 -10.15 10.90
C LEU A 141 -3.45 -11.16 11.30
N GLN A 142 -2.17 -10.87 11.02
CA GLN A 142 -1.07 -11.76 11.42
C GLN A 142 -0.96 -11.85 12.95
N THR A 143 -1.03 -10.71 13.65
CA THR A 143 -1.00 -10.65 15.12
C THR A 143 -2.18 -11.40 15.74
N CYS A 144 -3.38 -11.18 15.22
CA CYS A 144 -4.62 -11.83 15.62
C CYS A 144 -4.55 -13.35 15.47
N LYS A 145 -4.08 -13.85 14.32
CA LYS A 145 -3.87 -15.29 14.09
C LYS A 145 -2.89 -15.92 15.08
N GLN A 146 -1.77 -15.25 15.35
CA GLN A 146 -0.77 -15.76 16.29
C GLN A 146 -1.32 -15.85 17.72
N LEU A 147 -1.96 -14.78 18.20
CA LEU A 147 -2.50 -14.73 19.55
C LEU A 147 -3.73 -15.60 19.75
N ASP A 148 -4.49 -15.87 18.69
CA ASP A 148 -5.56 -16.87 18.72
C ASP A 148 -5.00 -18.26 19.04
N VAL A 149 -4.03 -18.72 18.25
CA VAL A 149 -3.37 -20.02 18.44
C VAL A 149 -2.67 -20.14 19.80
N LEU A 150 -1.96 -19.09 20.22
CA LEU A 150 -1.22 -19.11 21.49
C LEU A 150 -2.15 -19.01 22.72
N GLY A 151 -3.24 -18.25 22.60
CA GLY A 151 -4.22 -18.06 23.67
C GLY A 151 -5.14 -19.26 23.87
N TRP A 152 -5.47 -19.99 22.81
CA TRP A 152 -6.42 -21.12 22.79
C TRP A 152 -5.79 -22.37 22.15
N PRO A 153 -5.04 -23.19 22.92
CA PRO A 153 -4.61 -24.51 22.43
C PRO A 153 -5.81 -25.44 22.15
N GLU A 154 -5.59 -26.46 21.30
CA GLU A 154 -6.57 -27.34 20.66
C GLU A 154 -7.80 -27.74 21.52
N GLY A 155 -8.98 -27.69 20.90
CA GLY A 155 -10.27 -28.11 21.50
C GLY A 155 -11.12 -26.98 22.07
N ALA A 156 -10.64 -25.74 22.04
CA ALA A 156 -11.40 -24.58 22.50
C ALA A 156 -11.94 -23.75 21.31
N ASP A 157 -13.22 -23.96 20.97
CA ASP A 157 -13.95 -23.15 19.98
C ASP A 157 -14.03 -21.70 20.47
N GLY A 158 -13.11 -20.84 20.02
CA GLY A 158 -13.02 -19.46 20.51
C GLY A 158 -13.32 -18.39 19.48
N ASN A 159 -12.58 -18.39 18.36
CA ASN A 159 -12.42 -17.15 17.58
C ASN A 159 -12.40 -17.31 16.06
N GLU A 160 -12.56 -18.52 15.51
CA GLU A 160 -12.39 -18.71 14.06
C GLU A 160 -13.32 -17.81 13.24
N GLY A 161 -14.54 -17.54 13.70
CA GLY A 161 -15.44 -16.56 13.06
C GLY A 161 -14.95 -15.10 13.13
N ARG A 162 -14.29 -14.70 14.23
CA ARG A 162 -13.70 -13.36 14.39
C ARG A 162 -12.45 -13.19 13.54
N VAL A 163 -11.57 -14.20 13.52
CA VAL A 163 -10.35 -14.22 12.69
C VAL A 163 -10.71 -14.31 11.21
N SER A 164 -11.68 -15.16 10.85
CA SER A 164 -12.14 -15.32 9.46
C SER A 164 -12.77 -14.06 8.91
N ALA A 165 -13.48 -13.27 9.72
CA ALA A 165 -14.04 -12.00 9.27
C ALA A 165 -12.95 -11.07 8.69
N LEU A 166 -11.82 -10.89 9.40
CA LEU A 166 -10.71 -10.09 8.86
C LEU A 166 -9.99 -10.80 7.72
N ARG A 167 -9.90 -12.13 7.75
CA ARG A 167 -9.31 -12.92 6.65
C ARG A 167 -10.06 -12.73 5.33
N GLU A 168 -11.38 -12.81 5.35
CA GLU A 168 -12.26 -12.61 4.19
C GLU A 168 -12.16 -11.19 3.66
N TRP A 169 -12.28 -10.18 4.54
CA TRP A 169 -12.18 -8.79 4.12
C TRP A 169 -10.79 -8.41 3.63
N MET A 170 -9.73 -8.97 4.21
CA MET A 170 -8.39 -8.82 3.64
C MET A 170 -8.28 -9.44 2.25
N GLY A 171 -8.99 -10.55 1.99
CA GLY A 171 -9.13 -11.14 0.66
C GLY A 171 -9.85 -10.21 -0.32
N VAL A 172 -10.98 -9.62 0.08
CA VAL A 172 -11.72 -8.62 -0.71
C VAL A 172 -10.85 -7.39 -0.98
N MET A 173 -10.05 -6.93 -0.02
CA MET A 173 -9.14 -5.81 -0.21
C MET A 173 -8.06 -6.09 -1.28
N GLN A 174 -7.78 -7.35 -1.62
CA GLN A 174 -6.88 -7.69 -2.73
C GLN A 174 -7.56 -7.65 -4.11
N HIS A 175 -8.88 -7.39 -4.17
CA HIS A 175 -9.57 -7.14 -5.43
C HIS A 175 -8.86 -6.02 -6.21
N HIS A 176 -8.81 -6.16 -7.54
CA HIS A 176 -8.06 -5.25 -8.41
C HIS A 176 -8.71 -3.86 -8.56
N ASP A 177 -9.87 -3.62 -7.94
CA ASP A 177 -10.45 -2.27 -7.75
C ASP A 177 -10.47 -1.80 -6.29
N ALA A 178 -10.02 -2.63 -5.34
CA ALA A 178 -9.96 -2.25 -3.93
C ALA A 178 -8.61 -1.60 -3.60
N VAL A 179 -7.56 -2.38 -3.34
CA VAL A 179 -6.24 -1.82 -2.98
C VAL A 179 -5.63 -0.92 -4.06
N THR A 180 -6.02 -1.10 -5.33
CA THR A 180 -5.61 -0.22 -6.45
C THR A 180 -6.23 1.17 -6.37
N GLY A 181 -7.35 1.34 -5.67
CA GLY A 181 -8.02 2.62 -5.48
C GLY A 181 -8.76 3.11 -6.72
N THR A 182 -9.31 2.19 -7.52
CA THR A 182 -9.96 2.46 -8.80
C THR A 182 -11.48 2.31 -8.80
N GLU A 183 -12.05 2.03 -7.64
CA GLU A 183 -13.47 1.99 -7.33
C GLU A 183 -14.12 3.37 -7.17
N LYS A 184 -15.46 3.41 -7.21
CA LYS A 184 -16.24 4.61 -6.88
C LYS A 184 -16.11 4.97 -5.41
N GLN A 185 -16.26 6.25 -5.07
CA GLN A 185 -16.05 6.74 -3.70
C GLN A 185 -16.89 6.01 -2.62
N HIS A 186 -18.16 5.70 -2.89
CA HIS A 186 -18.99 5.00 -1.91
C HIS A 186 -18.54 3.55 -1.68
N VAL A 187 -17.94 2.90 -2.68
CA VAL A 187 -17.36 1.56 -2.56
C VAL A 187 -16.08 1.61 -1.72
N ALA A 188 -15.22 2.62 -1.95
CA ALA A 188 -14.05 2.86 -1.12
C ALA A 188 -14.41 3.07 0.36
N ASN A 189 -15.50 3.80 0.62
CA ASN A 189 -16.03 4.01 1.96
C ASN A 189 -16.54 2.71 2.58
N ASP A 190 -17.22 1.84 1.81
CA ASP A 190 -17.65 0.52 2.30
C ASP A 190 -16.45 -0.38 2.61
N TYR A 191 -15.45 -0.43 1.73
CA TYR A 191 -14.20 -1.15 1.99
C TYR A 191 -13.54 -0.71 3.31
N ALA A 192 -13.41 0.59 3.54
CA ALA A 192 -12.86 1.11 4.79
C ALA A 192 -13.72 0.72 6.01
N LEU A 193 -15.04 0.84 5.93
CA LEU A 193 -15.96 0.49 7.02
C LEU A 193 -15.89 -1.00 7.37
N LYS A 194 -15.85 -1.87 6.35
CA LYS A 194 -15.83 -3.32 6.52
C LYS A 194 -14.48 -3.81 7.05
N LEU A 195 -13.40 -3.20 6.56
CA LEU A 195 -12.06 -3.44 7.09
C LEU A 195 -11.99 -3.01 8.57
N TYR A 196 -12.50 -1.84 8.93
CA TYR A 196 -12.58 -1.36 10.32
C TYR A 196 -13.31 -2.35 11.24
N LYS A 197 -14.54 -2.73 10.88
CA LYS A 197 -15.34 -3.67 11.67
C LYS A 197 -14.65 -5.02 11.86
N SER A 198 -13.87 -5.46 10.87
CA SER A 198 -13.17 -6.74 10.94
C SER A 198 -11.85 -6.65 11.72
N VAL A 199 -11.14 -5.53 11.62
CA VAL A 199 -9.98 -5.20 12.47
C VAL A 199 -10.37 -5.16 13.93
N ASP A 200 -11.51 -4.54 14.26
CA ASP A 200 -12.04 -4.48 15.63
C ASP A 200 -12.29 -5.88 16.22
N LYS A 201 -12.93 -6.78 15.46
CA LYS A 201 -13.10 -8.18 15.87
C LYS A 201 -11.76 -8.85 16.20
N CYS A 202 -10.72 -8.59 15.40
CA CYS A 202 -9.40 -9.14 15.66
C CYS A 202 -8.70 -8.50 16.87
N ARG A 203 -8.92 -7.21 17.15
CA ARG A 203 -8.42 -6.56 18.38
C ARG A 203 -8.98 -7.23 19.63
N GLN A 204 -10.24 -7.66 19.61
CA GLN A 204 -10.83 -8.43 20.71
C GLN A 204 -10.10 -9.76 20.92
N VAL A 205 -9.82 -10.51 19.83
CA VAL A 205 -9.04 -11.75 19.89
C VAL A 205 -7.63 -11.51 20.45
N VAL A 206 -6.96 -10.46 19.99
CA VAL A 206 -5.64 -10.05 20.51
C VAL A 206 -5.72 -9.74 22.01
N ALA A 207 -6.73 -8.98 22.44
CA ALA A 207 -6.89 -8.59 23.84
C ALA A 207 -7.11 -9.81 24.75
N GLU A 208 -8.05 -10.67 24.38
CA GLU A 208 -8.38 -11.87 25.13
C GLU A 208 -7.21 -12.88 25.12
N GLY A 209 -6.53 -13.04 23.98
CA GLY A 209 -5.35 -13.90 23.85
C GLY A 209 -4.21 -13.46 24.77
N LEU A 210 -3.91 -12.16 24.81
CA LEU A 210 -2.93 -11.60 25.74
C LEU A 210 -3.35 -11.81 27.21
N ASN A 211 -4.62 -11.63 27.55
CA ASN A 211 -5.13 -11.89 28.90
C ASN A 211 -4.91 -13.35 29.30
N LYS A 212 -5.23 -14.30 28.42
CA LYS A 212 -5.00 -15.73 28.67
C LYS A 212 -3.52 -16.06 28.87
N LEU A 213 -2.64 -15.49 28.04
CA LEU A 213 -1.20 -15.71 28.14
C LEU A 213 -0.62 -15.15 29.45
N MET A 214 -1.11 -14.01 29.93
CA MET A 214 -0.70 -13.45 31.22
C MET A 214 -1.13 -14.33 32.41
N ILE A 215 -2.33 -14.92 32.39
CA ILE A 215 -2.83 -15.79 33.48
C ILE A 215 -2.01 -17.09 33.62
N LYS A 216 -1.41 -17.58 32.53
CA LYS A 216 -0.59 -18.80 32.53
C LYS A 216 0.77 -18.64 33.22
N GLN A 217 1.14 -17.42 33.64
CA GLN A 217 2.38 -17.19 34.40
C GLN A 217 2.06 -17.07 35.91
N PRO A 218 2.38 -18.09 36.74
CA PRO A 218 2.03 -18.12 38.16
C PRO A 218 2.57 -16.93 38.97
N GLN A 219 3.73 -16.41 38.55
CA GLN A 219 4.42 -15.26 39.16
C GLN A 219 3.62 -13.94 39.01
N LEU A 220 2.70 -13.85 38.03
CA LEU A 220 1.86 -12.68 37.76
C LEU A 220 0.47 -12.78 38.42
N ARG A 221 0.17 -13.86 39.16
CA ARG A 221 -1.17 -14.07 39.76
C ARG A 221 -1.42 -13.29 41.05
N GLU A 222 -0.39 -12.88 41.78
CA GLU A 222 -0.61 -12.10 43.02
C GLU A 222 -1.00 -10.65 42.67
N GLY A 223 -2.28 -10.33 42.86
CA GLY A 223 -2.79 -8.96 42.85
C GLY A 223 -3.28 -8.40 41.52
N LEU A 224 -3.23 -9.15 40.41
CA LEU A 224 -3.77 -8.71 39.11
C LEU A 224 -5.18 -9.26 38.85
N PRO A 225 -6.11 -8.45 38.30
CA PRO A 225 -7.44 -8.93 37.93
C PRO A 225 -7.36 -9.99 36.82
N LEU A 226 -8.21 -11.02 36.92
CA LEU A 226 -8.28 -12.15 35.97
C LEU A 226 -8.57 -11.73 34.52
N VAL A 227 -9.15 -10.55 34.32
CA VAL A 227 -9.41 -9.95 33.01
C VAL A 227 -9.01 -8.49 33.08
N VAL A 228 -8.19 -8.04 32.13
CA VAL A 228 -7.81 -6.65 31.95
C VAL A 228 -8.47 -6.14 30.68
N ASP A 229 -9.25 -5.06 30.79
CA ASP A 229 -9.76 -4.36 29.63
C ASP A 229 -8.59 -3.73 28.87
N ARG A 230 -8.48 -4.09 27.59
CA ARG A 230 -7.39 -3.60 26.73
C ARG A 230 -7.95 -2.64 25.70
N LEU A 231 -7.41 -1.44 25.71
CA LEU A 231 -7.72 -0.39 24.76
C LEU A 231 -6.61 -0.30 23.71
N PHE A 232 -7.00 0.01 22.47
CA PHE A 232 -6.07 0.23 21.37
C PHE A 232 -6.09 1.70 20.99
N CYS A 233 -4.91 2.33 20.89
CA CYS A 233 -4.78 3.68 20.35
C CYS A 233 -4.83 3.63 18.81
N GLU A 234 -6.00 3.87 18.22
CA GLU A 234 -6.20 3.73 16.77
C GLU A 234 -5.68 4.91 15.94
N ASN A 235 -5.51 6.05 16.59
CA ASN A 235 -5.24 7.35 15.96
C ASN A 235 -3.84 7.88 16.30
N LEU A 236 -2.88 7.00 16.57
CA LEU A 236 -1.49 7.40 16.86
C LEU A 236 -0.84 8.15 15.70
N ASN A 237 -1.25 7.88 14.45
CA ASN A 237 -0.76 8.59 13.27
C ASN A 237 -1.16 10.08 13.22
N VAL A 238 -2.17 10.49 13.98
CA VAL A 238 -2.56 11.89 14.17
C VAL A 238 -2.31 12.34 15.61
N SER A 239 -1.43 11.63 16.33
CA SER A 239 -1.05 11.89 17.71
C SER A 239 -2.27 12.07 18.63
N ALA A 240 -3.22 11.13 18.56
CA ALA A 240 -4.42 11.11 19.37
C ALA A 240 -4.63 9.75 20.04
N CYS A 241 -4.79 9.73 21.36
CA CYS A 241 -5.21 8.54 22.08
C CYS A 241 -5.90 8.90 23.42
N PRO A 242 -7.22 8.70 23.56
CA PRO A 242 -7.95 9.14 24.74
C PRO A 242 -7.39 8.65 26.08
N VAL A 243 -6.98 7.38 26.17
CA VAL A 243 -6.49 6.77 27.42
C VAL A 243 -5.15 7.37 27.89
N THR A 244 -4.25 7.70 26.96
CA THR A 244 -2.95 8.29 27.33
C THR A 244 -3.05 9.78 27.64
N GLU A 245 -4.15 10.41 27.27
CA GLU A 245 -4.45 11.82 27.55
C GLU A 245 -5.17 12.03 28.89
N SER A 246 -5.95 11.05 29.36
CA SER A 246 -6.71 11.14 30.61
C SER A 246 -5.95 10.58 31.82
N ASP A 247 -5.32 9.42 31.68
CA ASP A 247 -4.94 8.61 32.83
C ASP A 247 -3.58 9.01 33.40
N ASP A 248 -3.43 8.84 34.72
CA ASP A 248 -2.20 9.17 35.46
C ASP A 248 -1.24 7.97 35.54
N SER A 249 -1.75 6.75 35.31
CA SER A 249 -0.97 5.52 35.33
C SER A 249 -1.56 4.53 34.35
N LEU A 250 -0.73 4.00 33.45
CA LEU A 250 -1.16 3.12 32.38
C LEU A 250 -0.12 2.01 32.11
N ALA A 251 -0.62 0.83 31.72
CA ALA A 251 0.20 -0.29 31.29
C ALA A 251 0.18 -0.40 29.77
N VAL A 252 1.36 -0.27 29.15
CA VAL A 252 1.54 -0.33 27.70
C VAL A 252 2.06 -1.71 27.32
N THR A 253 1.19 -2.56 26.78
CA THR A 253 1.61 -3.86 26.24
C THR A 253 1.98 -3.71 24.77
N VAL A 254 3.22 -4.05 24.42
CA VAL A 254 3.70 -4.07 23.03
C VAL A 254 3.89 -5.52 22.61
N TYR A 255 3.25 -5.93 21.52
CA TYR A 255 3.37 -7.27 20.94
C TYR A 255 4.22 -7.24 19.66
N ASN A 256 5.14 -8.19 19.54
CA ASN A 256 6.01 -8.35 18.38
C ASN A 256 5.63 -9.63 17.61
N PRO A 257 5.02 -9.50 16.41
CA PRO A 257 4.65 -10.65 15.60
C PRO A 257 5.82 -11.29 14.84
N MET A 258 7.04 -10.72 14.91
CA MET A 258 8.21 -11.24 14.22
C MET A 258 8.91 -12.35 14.99
N GLY A 259 9.54 -13.28 14.26
CA GLY A 259 10.37 -14.36 14.82
C GLY A 259 11.74 -13.93 15.36
N ARG A 260 11.95 -12.64 15.65
CA ARG A 260 13.19 -12.08 16.22
C ARG A 260 12.87 -10.97 17.20
N THR A 261 13.77 -10.68 18.14
CA THR A 261 13.65 -9.53 19.03
C THR A 261 13.64 -8.23 18.23
N VAL A 262 12.80 -7.29 18.62
CA VAL A 262 12.65 -6.00 17.97
C VAL A 262 12.74 -4.91 19.02
N THR A 263 13.57 -3.91 18.75
CA THR A 263 13.55 -2.63 19.47
C THR A 263 12.69 -1.66 18.68
N HIS A 264 11.58 -1.21 19.26
CA HIS A 264 10.60 -0.33 18.63
C HIS A 264 10.41 0.95 19.45
N THR A 265 10.49 2.09 18.78
CA THR A 265 10.19 3.40 19.39
C THR A 265 8.68 3.54 19.58
N VAL A 266 8.25 3.67 20.82
CA VAL A 266 6.84 3.87 21.20
C VAL A 266 6.57 5.36 21.34
N TRP A 267 5.49 5.84 20.71
CA TRP A 267 5.04 7.23 20.72
C TRP A 267 3.63 7.30 21.32
N LEU A 268 3.49 7.97 22.47
CA LEU A 268 2.20 8.10 23.16
C LEU A 268 1.80 9.57 23.31
N PRO A 269 0.67 10.01 22.74
CA PRO A 269 0.17 11.37 22.92
C PRO A 269 -0.20 11.64 24.37
N VAL A 270 0.29 12.74 24.94
CA VAL A 270 0.10 13.08 26.36
C VAL A 270 -0.27 14.54 26.57
N VAL A 271 -0.86 14.85 27.73
CA VAL A 271 -1.30 16.21 28.10
C VAL A 271 -0.62 16.64 29.40
N ASN A 272 0.21 17.68 29.35
CA ASN A 272 0.71 18.45 30.51
C ASN A 272 1.16 17.60 31.72
N LYS A 273 1.83 16.46 31.48
CA LYS A 273 2.21 15.50 32.51
C LYS A 273 3.66 15.03 32.31
N VAL A 274 4.34 14.91 33.43
CA VAL A 274 5.70 14.35 33.54
C VAL A 274 5.54 12.87 33.86
N PHE A 275 6.05 11.98 33.02
CA PHE A 275 5.90 10.53 33.21
C PHE A 275 7.24 9.85 33.46
N THR A 276 7.28 8.89 34.37
CA THR A 276 8.28 7.81 34.37
C THR A 276 7.78 6.66 33.52
N VAL A 277 8.67 6.09 32.71
CA VAL A 277 8.45 4.79 32.08
C VAL A 277 9.26 3.73 32.82
N LEU A 278 8.60 2.64 33.22
CA LEU A 278 9.20 1.46 33.82
C LEU A 278 9.14 0.30 32.83
N ASP A 279 10.22 -0.47 32.76
CA ASP A 279 10.29 -1.71 32.00
C ASP A 279 9.49 -2.85 32.66
N PRO A 280 9.39 -4.04 32.03
CA PRO A 280 8.67 -5.18 32.59
C PRO A 280 9.20 -5.67 33.95
N LEU A 281 10.42 -5.29 34.34
CA LEU A 281 11.04 -5.64 35.63
C LEU A 281 10.84 -4.54 36.68
N GLY A 282 10.12 -3.46 36.34
CA GLY A 282 9.87 -2.32 37.22
C GLY A 282 11.02 -1.32 37.29
N LYS A 283 12.03 -1.43 36.41
CA LYS A 283 13.16 -0.49 36.37
C LYS A 283 12.83 0.71 35.49
N SER A 284 13.16 1.92 35.94
CA SER A 284 13.03 3.12 35.12
C SER A 284 13.94 3.06 33.90
N ILE A 285 13.36 3.39 32.73
CA ILE A 285 14.07 3.47 31.45
C ILE A 285 14.07 4.91 30.93
N PRO A 286 15.04 5.27 30.05
CA PRO A 286 15.04 6.56 29.40
C PRO A 286 13.75 6.80 28.62
N SER A 287 13.15 7.96 28.85
CA SER A 287 12.01 8.47 28.10
C SER A 287 12.14 9.98 27.93
N THR A 288 11.56 10.50 26.85
CA THR A 288 11.60 11.92 26.52
C THR A 288 10.21 12.39 26.12
N ILE A 289 9.94 13.66 26.36
CA ILE A 289 8.75 14.33 25.84
C ILE A 289 9.15 15.05 24.55
N VAL A 290 8.38 14.90 23.49
CA VAL A 290 8.63 15.52 22.18
C VAL A 290 7.40 16.33 21.77
N PRO A 291 7.53 17.62 21.41
CA PRO A 291 6.38 18.41 20.98
C PRO A 291 5.81 17.87 19.66
N ILE A 292 4.48 17.78 19.58
CA ILE A 292 3.79 17.37 18.35
C ILE A 292 3.97 18.46 17.29
N PRO A 293 4.36 18.11 16.04
CA PRO A 293 4.50 19.08 14.96
C PRO A 293 3.20 19.87 14.73
N ALA A 294 3.30 21.19 14.57
CA ALA A 294 2.14 22.06 14.36
C ALA A 294 1.18 21.60 13.24
N PRO A 295 1.67 21.08 12.08
CA PRO A 295 0.79 20.53 11.05
C PRO A 295 -0.01 19.30 11.48
N VAL A 296 0.50 18.48 12.40
CA VAL A 296 -0.23 17.32 12.97
C VAL A 296 -1.33 17.81 13.91
N LEU A 297 -1.03 18.81 14.75
CA LEU A 297 -2.03 19.45 15.62
C LEU A 297 -3.20 20.07 14.81
N ALA A 298 -2.91 20.53 13.59
CA ALA A 298 -3.87 21.17 12.70
C ALA A 298 -4.66 20.19 11.79
N ILE A 299 -4.44 18.87 11.89
CA ILE A 299 -5.14 17.89 11.05
C ILE A 299 -6.67 18.01 11.25
N PRO A 300 -7.45 18.25 10.18
CA PRO A 300 -8.90 18.32 10.28
C PRO A 300 -9.49 17.02 10.83
N GLY A 301 -10.40 17.14 11.79
CA GLY A 301 -11.04 15.99 12.45
C GLY A 301 -10.19 15.33 13.55
N ARG A 302 -8.97 15.82 13.83
CA ARG A 302 -8.19 15.38 15.00
C ARG A 302 -8.93 15.74 16.28
N GLN A 303 -9.31 14.73 17.05
CA GLN A 303 -9.96 14.86 18.36
C GLN A 303 -8.96 14.47 19.46
N SER A 304 -8.15 15.43 19.90
CA SER A 304 -7.14 15.21 20.95
C SER A 304 -6.71 16.53 21.59
N LYS A 305 -6.41 16.49 22.89
CA LYS A 305 -5.84 17.60 23.66
C LYS A 305 -4.32 17.51 23.75
N ALA A 306 -3.72 16.40 23.33
CA ALA A 306 -2.28 16.19 23.39
C ALA A 306 -1.54 17.26 22.58
N ARG A 307 -0.46 17.79 23.17
CA ARG A 307 0.48 18.72 22.53
C ARG A 307 1.89 18.15 22.44
N ASP A 308 2.14 17.07 23.17
CA ASP A 308 3.42 16.40 23.23
C ASP A 308 3.21 14.88 23.15
N GLU A 309 4.27 14.17 22.79
CA GLU A 309 4.35 12.72 22.78
C GLU A 309 5.42 12.25 23.76
N LEU A 310 5.07 11.28 24.59
CA LEU A 310 6.02 10.51 25.39
C LEU A 310 6.65 9.45 24.48
N VAL A 311 7.98 9.47 24.42
CA VAL A 311 8.78 8.62 23.54
C VAL A 311 9.74 7.76 24.35
N PHE A 312 9.76 6.46 24.10
CA PHE A 312 10.69 5.50 24.70
C PHE A 312 10.92 4.29 23.79
N GLU A 313 12.04 3.58 23.97
CA GLU A 313 12.33 2.35 23.23
C GLU A 313 11.80 1.13 23.97
N ALA A 314 10.97 0.33 23.29
CA ALA A 314 10.50 -0.97 23.77
C ALA A 314 11.29 -2.11 23.12
N VAL A 315 11.93 -2.95 23.92
CA VAL A 315 12.61 -4.17 23.48
C VAL A 315 11.65 -5.35 23.69
N VAL A 316 11.18 -5.93 22.60
CA VAL A 316 10.11 -6.93 22.62
C VAL A 316 10.61 -8.27 22.07
N PRO A 317 10.42 -9.39 22.79
CA PRO A 317 10.92 -10.69 22.37
C PRO A 317 10.25 -11.20 21.08
N PRO A 318 10.84 -12.22 20.41
CA PRO A 318 10.23 -12.88 19.26
C PRO A 318 8.85 -13.44 19.59
N VAL A 319 7.86 -13.24 18.71
CA VAL A 319 6.47 -13.78 18.83
C VAL A 319 5.97 -13.68 20.27
N GLY A 320 6.07 -12.48 20.83
CA GLY A 320 5.90 -12.26 22.26
C GLY A 320 5.54 -10.82 22.57
N PHE A 321 5.34 -10.54 23.86
CA PHE A 321 4.99 -9.20 24.33
C PHE A 321 5.85 -8.77 25.50
N ALA A 322 5.91 -7.46 25.71
CA ALA A 322 6.47 -6.81 26.88
C ALA A 322 5.48 -5.75 27.37
N THR A 323 5.34 -5.63 28.69
CA THR A 323 4.48 -4.61 29.31
C THR A 323 5.32 -3.58 30.03
N TYR A 324 5.17 -2.33 29.60
CA TYR A 324 5.80 -1.16 30.22
C TYR A 324 4.78 -0.43 31.08
N PHE A 325 5.23 0.23 32.14
CA PHE A 325 4.35 0.98 33.03
C PHE A 325 4.69 2.45 32.96
N VAL A 326 3.74 3.25 32.51
CA VAL A 326 3.86 4.70 32.40
C VAL A 326 3.12 5.30 33.58
N ARG A 327 3.84 6.02 34.45
CA ARG A 327 3.28 6.61 35.67
C ARG A 327 3.60 8.09 35.71
N GLN A 328 2.59 8.91 35.96
CA GLN A 328 2.78 10.32 36.21
C GLN A 328 3.59 10.49 37.51
N ASN A 329 4.63 11.30 37.43
CA ASN A 329 5.48 11.64 38.55
C ASN A 329 4.99 12.88 39.29
N SER A 330 5.26 12.91 40.61
CA SER A 330 5.58 14.16 41.32
C SER A 330 7.04 14.55 41.00
N PRO A 331 7.43 15.85 41.01
CA PRO A 331 8.57 16.44 40.27
C PRO A 331 10.02 15.93 40.50
N GLN A 332 10.24 14.74 41.07
CA GLN A 332 11.56 14.20 41.43
C GLN A 332 12.29 13.39 40.34
N SER A 333 11.61 12.93 39.29
CA SER A 333 12.29 12.42 38.07
C SER A 333 11.66 13.05 36.84
N VAL A 334 12.40 13.96 36.22
CA VAL A 334 11.95 14.72 35.06
C VAL A 334 12.52 14.01 33.82
N PRO A 335 11.69 13.60 32.85
CA PRO A 335 12.14 13.23 31.51
C PRO A 335 13.09 14.30 31.00
N THR A 336 14.13 13.90 30.27
CA THR A 336 15.04 14.88 29.68
C THR A 336 14.23 15.79 28.76
N GLU A 337 14.18 17.09 29.04
CA GLU A 337 13.50 18.01 28.15
C GLU A 337 14.23 18.08 26.81
N PRO A 338 13.48 18.09 25.70
CA PRO A 338 14.08 18.19 24.39
C PRO A 338 14.67 19.60 24.19
N ILE A 339 15.80 19.68 23.49
CA ILE A 339 16.29 20.96 22.98
C ILE A 339 15.44 21.30 21.75
N VAL A 340 14.56 22.29 21.89
CA VAL A 340 13.73 22.80 20.79
C VAL A 340 14.25 24.15 20.34
N ARG A 341 14.66 24.28 19.08
CA ARG A 341 15.16 25.55 18.52
C ARG A 341 14.92 25.66 17.02
N LYS A 342 14.98 26.88 16.51
CA LYS A 342 14.97 27.11 15.06
C LYS A 342 16.32 26.78 14.44
N ILE A 343 16.31 26.19 13.25
CA ILE A 343 17.52 25.91 12.47
C ILE A 343 17.96 27.20 11.80
N THR A 344 19.17 27.68 12.13
CA THR A 344 19.74 28.93 11.59
C THR A 344 21.05 28.70 10.83
N ALA A 345 21.67 27.53 11.00
CA ALA A 345 22.91 27.14 10.37
C ALA A 345 22.86 25.66 9.98
N SER A 346 23.76 25.27 9.08
CA SER A 346 23.96 23.88 8.70
C SER A 346 24.46 23.06 9.89
N PHE A 347 24.04 21.80 9.99
CA PHE A 347 24.40 20.91 11.08
C PHE A 347 24.39 19.45 10.60
N SER A 348 24.78 18.53 11.48
CA SER A 348 24.75 17.09 11.24
C SER A 348 23.97 16.38 12.35
N ALA A 349 23.19 15.38 11.98
CA ALA A 349 22.54 14.48 12.93
C ALA A 349 23.15 13.08 12.80
N LYS A 350 23.45 12.45 13.94
CA LYS A 350 24.14 11.16 13.99
C LYS A 350 23.15 10.01 14.07
N ALA A 351 23.30 9.02 13.18
CA ALA A 351 22.64 7.72 13.24
C ALA A 351 23.63 6.64 13.73
N ASN A 352 23.26 5.36 13.67
CA ASN A 352 24.13 4.28 14.13
C ASN A 352 25.39 4.12 13.25
N SER A 353 25.22 3.97 11.93
CA SER A 353 26.32 3.74 10.97
C SER A 353 26.62 4.90 10.01
N PHE A 354 25.93 6.05 10.15
CA PHE A 354 26.12 7.22 9.29
C PHE A 354 25.71 8.52 9.98
N ASP A 355 26.19 9.65 9.45
CA ASP A 355 25.73 11.00 9.78
C ASP A 355 24.92 11.58 8.62
N VAL A 356 23.89 12.33 8.94
CA VAL A 356 23.05 13.05 7.98
C VAL A 356 23.36 14.53 8.05
N MET A 357 23.73 15.12 6.92
CA MET A 357 24.09 16.53 6.80
C MET A 357 22.86 17.35 6.39
N PHE A 358 22.58 18.42 7.12
CA PHE A 358 21.47 19.34 6.87
C PHE A 358 21.95 20.76 6.62
N ASP A 359 21.28 21.45 5.70
CA ASP A 359 21.48 22.89 5.52
C ASP A 359 20.65 23.73 6.50
N LYS A 360 20.81 25.06 6.45
CA LYS A 360 20.04 26.01 7.27
C LYS A 360 18.51 25.97 7.03
N THR A 361 18.05 25.33 5.96
CA THR A 361 16.63 25.14 5.64
C THR A 361 16.10 23.79 6.14
N GLY A 362 16.90 23.04 6.89
CA GLY A 362 16.55 21.71 7.37
C GLY A 362 16.48 20.66 6.25
N GLN A 363 17.00 20.97 5.07
CA GLN A 363 17.04 20.06 3.95
C GLN A 363 18.25 19.13 4.09
N MET A 364 18.03 17.83 3.89
CA MET A 364 19.12 16.86 3.80
C MET A 364 19.95 17.16 2.55
N THR A 365 21.28 17.18 2.72
CA THR A 365 22.25 17.54 1.66
C THR A 365 23.25 16.43 1.36
N ALA A 366 23.57 15.61 2.37
CA ALA A 366 24.46 14.46 2.21
C ALA A 366 24.25 13.44 3.32
N ILE A 367 24.61 12.19 3.03
CA ILE A 367 24.75 11.11 4.00
C ILE A 367 26.23 10.74 4.04
N ARG A 368 26.84 10.75 5.21
CA ARG A 368 28.24 10.38 5.43
C ARG A 368 28.29 9.05 6.18
N LEU A 369 28.76 8.01 5.52
CA LEU A 369 28.91 6.68 6.13
C LEU A 369 30.10 6.68 7.10
N ALA A 370 30.07 5.80 8.11
CA ALA A 370 31.16 5.65 9.06
C ALA A 370 32.53 5.35 8.41
N GLY A 371 32.54 4.73 7.22
CA GLY A 371 33.75 4.49 6.42
C GLY A 371 34.32 5.73 5.69
N GLY A 372 33.77 6.92 5.91
CA GLY A 372 34.24 8.18 5.32
C GLY A 372 33.65 8.50 3.93
N GLN A 373 33.01 7.54 3.28
CA GLN A 373 32.28 7.79 2.04
C GLN A 373 31.10 8.74 2.29
N SER A 374 30.89 9.69 1.38
CA SER A 374 29.75 10.60 1.44
C SER A 374 28.96 10.57 0.13
N VAL A 375 27.65 10.43 0.25
CA VAL A 375 26.70 10.47 -0.87
C VAL A 375 25.95 11.79 -0.78
N ALA A 376 26.03 12.62 -1.83
CA ALA A 376 25.22 13.83 -1.91
C ALA A 376 23.77 13.41 -2.15
N VAL A 377 22.83 13.99 -1.38
CA VAL A 377 21.39 13.71 -1.50
C VAL A 377 20.64 15.01 -1.36
N ASP A 378 19.82 15.35 -2.34
CA ASP A 378 18.84 16.44 -2.29
C ASP A 378 17.43 15.85 -2.29
N GLN A 379 16.72 15.98 -1.16
CA GLN A 379 15.32 15.58 -1.04
C GLN A 379 14.41 16.79 -1.18
N ARG A 380 13.42 16.72 -2.07
CA ARG A 380 12.42 17.77 -2.26
C ARG A 380 11.05 17.24 -2.67
N PHE A 381 10.03 18.03 -2.39
CA PHE A 381 8.68 17.77 -2.89
C PHE A 381 8.48 18.47 -4.22
N GLU A 382 7.92 17.74 -5.18
CA GLU A 382 7.48 18.27 -6.47
C GLU A 382 6.04 17.80 -6.73
N TYR A 383 5.41 18.30 -7.78
CA TYR A 383 4.15 17.76 -8.26
C TYR A 383 4.12 17.72 -9.77
N TYR A 384 3.43 16.72 -10.33
CA TYR A 384 2.95 16.79 -11.70
C TYR A 384 1.59 17.44 -11.72
N ARG A 385 1.34 18.28 -12.74
CA ARG A 385 -0.01 18.68 -13.07
C ARG A 385 -0.69 17.54 -13.80
N SER A 386 -1.89 17.16 -13.37
CA SER A 386 -2.68 16.15 -14.07
C SER A 386 -3.21 16.73 -15.39
N LEU A 387 -3.00 16.02 -16.51
CA LEU A 387 -3.53 16.46 -17.80
C LEU A 387 -5.06 16.28 -17.84
N PRO A 388 -5.84 17.33 -18.11
CA PRO A 388 -7.28 17.21 -18.31
C PRO A 388 -7.60 16.58 -19.67
N GLY A 389 -8.75 15.92 -19.78
CA GLY A 389 -9.17 15.29 -21.03
C GLY A 389 -10.59 14.75 -20.94
N ASN A 390 -11.20 14.46 -22.10
CA ASN A 390 -12.56 13.90 -22.20
C ASN A 390 -12.55 12.40 -22.54
N ASN A 391 -11.36 11.79 -22.71
CA ASN A 391 -11.16 10.37 -23.00
C ASN A 391 -11.83 9.86 -24.29
N THR A 392 -12.21 10.71 -25.24
CA THR A 392 -12.87 10.29 -26.50
C THR A 392 -11.91 9.64 -27.49
N ALA A 393 -10.61 9.93 -27.38
CA ALA A 393 -9.55 9.34 -28.20
C ALA A 393 -8.22 9.35 -27.43
N PRO A 394 -7.19 8.59 -27.87
CA PRO A 394 -5.90 8.51 -27.18
C PRO A 394 -5.25 9.88 -26.89
N GLN A 395 -5.33 10.84 -27.81
CA GLN A 395 -4.77 12.18 -27.60
C GLN A 395 -5.48 12.98 -26.50
N PHE A 396 -6.75 12.67 -26.20
CA PHE A 396 -7.59 13.36 -25.20
C PHE A 396 -7.71 12.59 -23.88
N ARG A 397 -6.81 11.64 -23.62
CA ARG A 397 -6.77 10.90 -22.34
C ARG A 397 -6.49 11.83 -21.18
N ALA A 398 -7.27 11.72 -20.11
CA ALA A 398 -7.03 12.43 -18.86
C ALA A 398 -6.19 11.59 -17.89
N SER A 399 -5.45 12.24 -16.99
CA SER A 399 -5.00 11.57 -15.77
C SER A 399 -6.20 11.24 -14.88
N GLY A 400 -6.13 10.14 -14.11
CA GLY A 400 -7.23 9.69 -13.26
C GLY A 400 -6.81 8.55 -12.32
N ALA A 401 -7.80 7.83 -11.76
CA ALA A 401 -7.54 6.77 -10.79
C ALA A 401 -6.63 5.64 -11.31
N TYR A 402 -6.77 5.30 -12.60
CA TYR A 402 -5.94 4.30 -13.28
C TYR A 402 -4.71 4.92 -13.93
N VAL A 403 -4.95 5.89 -14.81
CA VAL A 403 -3.96 6.45 -15.73
C VAL A 403 -3.23 7.59 -15.07
N PHE A 404 -1.90 7.55 -15.09
CA PHE A 404 -1.07 8.71 -14.81
C PHE A 404 -0.69 9.36 -16.14
N ARG A 405 -1.17 10.57 -16.40
CA ARG A 405 -0.80 11.36 -17.58
C ARG A 405 -0.47 12.80 -17.18
N PRO A 406 0.81 13.12 -16.95
CA PRO A 406 1.21 14.45 -16.51
C PRO A 406 1.17 15.46 -17.67
N ASP A 407 0.78 16.70 -17.35
CA ASP A 407 0.91 17.88 -18.21
C ASP A 407 2.34 18.43 -18.14
N GLY A 408 3.29 17.66 -18.67
CA GLY A 408 4.71 18.00 -18.72
C GLY A 408 5.54 17.54 -17.51
N PRO A 409 6.75 18.08 -17.32
CA PRO A 409 7.63 17.70 -16.22
C PRO A 409 7.07 18.13 -14.85
N SER A 410 7.55 17.48 -13.79
CA SER A 410 7.22 17.87 -12.42
C SER A 410 7.74 19.26 -12.10
N LYS A 411 7.01 19.98 -11.24
CA LYS A 411 7.36 21.32 -10.78
C LYS A 411 7.71 21.25 -9.29
N PRO A 412 8.86 21.81 -8.86
CA PRO A 412 9.19 21.86 -7.45
C PRO A 412 8.21 22.77 -6.70
N TYR A 413 7.92 22.43 -5.46
CA TYR A 413 7.32 23.41 -4.54
C TYR A 413 8.41 24.42 -4.16
N ASN A 414 8.23 25.67 -4.59
CA ASN A 414 9.20 26.74 -4.32
C ASN A 414 9.39 26.92 -2.81
N LYS A 415 10.63 27.13 -2.38
CA LYS A 415 11.02 27.34 -0.96
C LYS A 415 10.49 28.66 -0.36
N THR A 416 9.73 29.46 -1.12
CA THR A 416 9.43 30.87 -0.81
C THR A 416 8.52 31.09 0.39
N ASP A 417 7.76 30.07 0.81
CA ASP A 417 6.85 30.14 1.97
C ASP A 417 7.27 29.19 3.12
N ALA A 418 8.48 28.63 3.08
CA ALA A 418 8.94 27.70 4.10
C ALA A 418 9.35 28.47 5.37
N GLU A 419 8.52 28.38 6.41
CA GLU A 419 8.88 28.81 7.75
C GLU A 419 10.21 28.20 8.19
N THR A 420 11.00 28.95 8.99
CA THR A 420 12.25 28.44 9.55
C THR A 420 11.97 27.11 10.27
N PRO A 421 12.61 26.00 9.86
CA PRO A 421 12.29 24.69 10.42
C PRO A 421 12.72 24.61 11.89
N THR A 422 12.02 23.76 12.64
CA THR A 422 12.29 23.51 14.05
C THR A 422 13.12 22.24 14.19
N LEU A 423 14.20 22.33 14.95
CA LEU A 423 14.99 21.20 15.40
C LEU A 423 14.51 20.80 16.79
N VAL A 424 14.26 19.50 16.98
CA VAL A 424 13.99 18.88 18.28
C VAL A 424 15.08 17.85 18.53
N GLN A 425 15.86 18.02 19.59
CA GLN A 425 16.94 17.09 19.95
C GLN A 425 16.69 16.49 21.33
N THR A 426 16.75 15.17 21.41
CA THR A 426 16.77 14.39 22.65
C THR A 426 18.08 13.59 22.70
N PRO A 427 18.43 12.93 23.83
CA PRO A 427 19.70 12.20 23.94
C PRO A 427 19.96 11.15 22.85
N GLY A 428 18.93 10.60 22.20
CA GLY A 428 19.06 9.56 21.17
C GLY A 428 18.35 9.85 19.85
N LEU A 429 17.66 11.00 19.72
CA LEU A 429 16.85 11.31 18.56
C LEU A 429 17.03 12.78 18.15
N THR A 430 17.17 13.02 16.86
CA THR A 430 17.07 14.35 16.25
C THR A 430 15.90 14.37 15.27
N GLU A 431 14.95 15.27 15.49
CA GLU A 431 13.86 15.55 14.55
C GLU A 431 14.00 16.93 13.91
N ILE A 432 13.66 16.99 12.61
CA ILE A 432 13.54 18.23 11.86
C ILE A 432 12.09 18.37 11.44
N HIS A 433 11.39 19.34 12.03
CA HIS A 433 10.02 19.68 11.65
C HIS A 433 10.05 20.78 10.61
N ARG A 434 9.59 20.46 9.40
CA ARG A 434 9.62 21.37 8.25
C ARG A 434 8.23 21.53 7.65
N LYS A 435 7.78 22.78 7.54
CA LYS A 435 6.64 23.16 6.70
C LYS A 435 7.17 23.37 5.28
N VAL A 436 6.67 22.61 4.32
CA VAL A 436 7.07 22.73 2.90
C VAL A 436 6.21 23.80 2.23
N ASN A 437 4.91 23.77 2.48
CA ASN A 437 3.93 24.79 2.10
C ASN A 437 2.68 24.66 3.00
N GLU A 438 1.57 25.31 2.65
CA GLU A 438 0.33 25.32 3.45
C GLU A 438 -0.36 23.95 3.61
N TYR A 439 -0.04 22.94 2.80
CA TYR A 439 -0.69 21.62 2.85
C TYR A 439 0.31 20.46 2.82
N ILE A 440 1.61 20.73 2.88
CA ILE A 440 2.68 19.73 2.93
C ILE A 440 3.62 20.08 4.07
N SER A 441 3.81 19.13 4.96
CA SER A 441 4.84 19.17 6.00
C SER A 441 5.59 17.85 6.07
N GLN A 442 6.78 17.88 6.65
CA GLN A 442 7.63 16.73 6.82
C GLN A 442 8.32 16.76 8.18
N VAL A 443 8.40 15.60 8.83
CA VAL A 443 9.27 15.33 9.97
C VAL A 443 10.36 14.38 9.49
N ILE A 444 11.62 14.79 9.62
CA ILE A 444 12.78 13.94 9.35
C ILE A 444 13.32 13.48 10.70
N ARG A 445 13.38 12.17 10.94
CA ARG A 445 13.88 11.58 12.18
C ARG A 445 15.21 10.86 11.93
N VAL A 446 16.22 11.22 12.72
CA VAL A 446 17.53 10.57 12.75
C VAL A 446 17.77 10.08 14.18
N ALA A 447 17.65 8.77 14.36
CA ALA A 447 17.86 8.11 15.65
C ALA A 447 19.26 7.50 15.73
N ALA A 448 19.94 7.73 16.85
CA ALA A 448 21.34 7.37 17.04
C ALA A 448 21.60 5.85 17.05
N ASP A 449 20.56 5.04 17.25
CA ASP A 449 20.61 3.57 17.31
C ASP A 449 20.02 2.89 16.05
N LYS A 450 19.61 3.65 15.02
CA LYS A 450 19.02 3.12 13.80
C LYS A 450 19.92 3.30 12.58
N ASP A 451 19.80 2.38 11.63
CA ASP A 451 20.52 2.38 10.34
C ASP A 451 19.62 2.85 9.18
N TYR A 452 18.69 3.75 9.47
CA TYR A 452 17.81 4.37 8.49
C TYR A 452 17.36 5.76 8.96
N ILE A 453 16.85 6.56 8.02
CA ILE A 453 16.24 7.87 8.28
C ILE A 453 14.74 7.71 8.09
N GLU A 454 13.92 8.12 9.07
CA GLU A 454 12.46 8.14 8.87
C GLU A 454 12.03 9.48 8.27
N LEU A 455 11.25 9.40 7.20
CA LEU A 455 10.68 10.55 6.51
C LEU A 455 9.16 10.46 6.63
N ASP A 456 8.62 11.17 7.58
CA ASP A 456 7.18 11.22 7.84
C ASP A 456 6.61 12.52 7.25
N TYR A 457 5.44 12.47 6.62
CA TYR A 457 4.88 13.63 5.94
C TYR A 457 3.36 13.67 6.04
N VAL A 458 2.85 14.89 6.22
CA VAL A 458 1.43 15.20 6.11
C VAL A 458 1.23 15.91 4.78
N CYS A 459 0.29 15.40 3.97
CA CYS A 459 -0.01 15.93 2.66
C CYS A 459 -1.52 16.05 2.47
N GLY A 460 -2.03 17.29 2.46
CA GLY A 460 -3.42 17.61 2.21
C GLY A 460 -3.93 18.78 3.06
N PRO A 461 -5.06 19.39 2.67
CA PRO A 461 -5.83 19.11 1.46
C PRO A 461 -5.12 19.61 0.20
N ILE A 462 -5.09 18.80 -0.87
CA ILE A 462 -4.53 19.23 -2.15
C ILE A 462 -5.46 20.30 -2.74
N PRO A 463 -4.97 21.51 -3.12
CA PRO A 463 -5.79 22.69 -3.37
C PRO A 463 -6.51 22.70 -4.74
N VAL A 464 -7.01 21.54 -5.19
CA VAL A 464 -7.67 21.40 -6.50
C VAL A 464 -8.96 22.22 -6.60
N LEU A 465 -9.71 22.35 -5.49
CA LEU A 465 -10.95 23.14 -5.46
C LEU A 465 -10.70 24.65 -5.54
N THR A 466 -9.52 25.11 -5.13
CA THR A 466 -9.19 26.54 -5.11
C THR A 466 -8.51 27.00 -6.39
N ASP A 467 -7.68 26.17 -7.02
CA ASP A 467 -6.93 26.56 -8.22
C ASP A 467 -7.34 25.82 -9.50
N GLY A 468 -8.24 24.84 -9.42
CA GLY A 468 -8.74 24.08 -10.59
C GLY A 468 -7.70 23.17 -11.23
N VAL A 469 -6.55 22.92 -10.56
CA VAL A 469 -5.44 22.14 -11.12
C VAL A 469 -5.26 20.84 -10.34
N GLY A 470 -5.47 19.70 -11.01
CA GLY A 470 -5.11 18.38 -10.48
C GLY A 470 -3.59 18.27 -10.25
N LYS A 471 -3.18 17.73 -9.11
CA LYS A 471 -1.77 17.61 -8.71
C LYS A 471 -1.47 16.22 -8.19
N GLU A 472 -0.38 15.66 -8.67
CA GLU A 472 0.16 14.36 -8.27
C GLU A 472 1.51 14.61 -7.61
N ILE A 473 1.51 14.60 -6.28
CA ILE A 473 2.65 15.03 -5.45
C ILE A 473 3.66 13.90 -5.34
N ILE A 474 4.93 14.24 -5.51
CA ILE A 474 6.05 13.30 -5.42
C ILE A 474 7.08 13.78 -4.41
N VAL A 475 7.78 12.81 -3.81
CA VAL A 475 9.04 13.06 -3.12
C VAL A 475 10.17 12.64 -4.04
N ARG A 476 11.04 13.58 -4.39
CA ARG A 476 12.18 13.36 -5.27
C ARG A 476 13.47 13.36 -4.47
N PHE A 477 14.33 12.39 -4.76
CA PHE A 477 15.70 12.30 -4.27
C PHE A 477 16.65 12.42 -5.47
N ASP A 478 17.45 13.47 -5.50
CA ASP A 478 18.56 13.60 -6.45
C ASP A 478 19.86 13.22 -5.73
N THR A 479 20.74 12.46 -6.37
CA THR A 479 22.03 12.02 -5.80
C THR A 479 23.14 12.10 -6.84
N ASN A 480 24.40 12.04 -6.40
CA ASN A 480 25.56 11.94 -7.29
C ASN A 480 25.91 10.51 -7.73
N LEU A 481 25.03 9.52 -7.48
CA LEU A 481 25.24 8.14 -7.92
C LEU A 481 25.08 8.01 -9.44
N THR A 482 26.01 7.29 -10.08
CA THR A 482 25.96 7.02 -11.53
C THR A 482 25.19 5.74 -11.81
N THR A 483 23.87 5.84 -11.87
CA THR A 483 22.97 4.67 -11.99
C THR A 483 22.76 4.20 -13.44
N ASN A 484 23.18 4.99 -14.44
CA ASN A 484 22.98 4.72 -15.87
C ASN A 484 21.52 4.41 -16.25
N GLY A 485 20.56 5.05 -15.57
CA GLY A 485 19.12 4.85 -15.82
C GLY A 485 18.56 3.53 -15.28
N VAL A 486 19.32 2.81 -14.46
CA VAL A 486 18.90 1.55 -13.83
C VAL A 486 18.37 1.81 -12.41
N LEU A 487 17.27 1.16 -12.07
CA LEU A 487 16.75 1.07 -10.71
C LEU A 487 16.20 -0.33 -10.42
N TYR A 488 15.88 -0.62 -9.17
CA TYR A 488 15.32 -1.90 -8.75
C TYR A 488 14.05 -1.65 -7.95
N THR A 489 12.95 -2.32 -8.29
CA THR A 489 11.70 -2.27 -7.51
C THR A 489 11.29 -3.65 -7.06
N ASP A 490 10.66 -3.74 -5.90
CA ASP A 490 10.11 -5.01 -5.43
C ASP A 490 8.95 -5.50 -6.32
N SER A 491 8.79 -6.82 -6.38
CA SER A 491 7.60 -7.48 -6.91
C SER A 491 6.81 -8.06 -5.74
N ASN A 492 5.69 -7.42 -5.41
CA ASN A 492 4.77 -7.79 -4.31
C ASN A 492 5.47 -7.95 -2.95
N GLY A 493 6.46 -7.11 -2.66
CA GLY A 493 7.22 -7.16 -1.41
C GLY A 493 8.26 -8.29 -1.32
N ARG A 494 8.58 -8.96 -2.43
CA ARG A 494 9.50 -10.10 -2.47
C ARG A 494 10.82 -9.75 -3.19
N GLN A 495 10.99 -10.27 -4.40
CA GLN A 495 12.21 -10.11 -5.20
C GLN A 495 12.34 -8.68 -5.75
N LEU A 496 13.58 -8.23 -5.95
CA LEU A 496 13.87 -6.98 -6.64
C LEU A 496 14.03 -7.24 -8.14
N LEU A 497 13.24 -6.54 -8.96
CA LEU A 497 13.34 -6.58 -10.42
C LEU A 497 14.12 -5.38 -10.93
N LYS A 498 15.07 -5.65 -11.84
CA LYS A 498 15.84 -4.61 -12.54
C LYS A 498 14.92 -3.86 -13.51
N ARG A 499 14.90 -2.55 -13.41
CA ARG A 499 14.18 -1.63 -14.30
C ARG A 499 15.18 -0.74 -15.02
N GLU A 500 14.96 -0.54 -16.31
CA GLU A 500 15.77 0.35 -17.13
C GLU A 500 14.86 1.42 -17.71
N ARG A 501 15.24 2.69 -17.52
CA ARG A 501 14.46 3.83 -18.01
C ARG A 501 14.31 3.72 -19.53
N ASN A 502 13.08 3.89 -20.03
CA ASN A 502 12.73 3.86 -21.45
C ASN A 502 13.06 2.54 -22.17
N ARG A 503 13.09 1.41 -21.45
CA ARG A 503 13.40 0.10 -22.04
C ARG A 503 12.43 -0.98 -21.55
N ARG A 504 12.17 -1.97 -22.42
CA ARG A 504 11.51 -3.23 -22.07
C ARG A 504 12.40 -4.42 -22.48
N PRO A 505 12.48 -5.50 -21.69
CA PRO A 505 13.36 -6.62 -22.02
C PRO A 505 12.90 -7.42 -23.24
N THR A 506 11.60 -7.47 -23.51
CA THR A 506 11.02 -8.39 -24.50
C THR A 506 10.56 -7.73 -25.81
N TRP A 507 10.60 -6.40 -25.92
CA TRP A 507 10.19 -5.68 -27.13
C TRP A 507 10.79 -4.28 -27.18
N ASP A 508 10.89 -3.71 -28.39
CA ASP A 508 11.42 -2.37 -28.63
C ASP A 508 10.37 -1.30 -28.26
N MET A 509 10.61 -0.61 -27.15
CA MET A 509 9.68 0.36 -26.60
C MET A 509 9.69 1.68 -27.37
N THR A 510 8.55 2.06 -27.94
CA THR A 510 8.28 3.44 -28.38
C THR A 510 7.88 4.28 -27.16
N VAL A 511 8.68 5.29 -26.82
CA VAL A 511 8.40 6.17 -25.69
C VAL A 511 7.34 7.21 -26.08
N THR A 512 6.12 7.00 -25.60
CA THR A 512 4.99 7.92 -25.83
C THR A 512 4.69 8.81 -24.62
N GLU A 513 4.98 8.32 -23.41
CA GLU A 513 4.84 9.05 -22.14
C GLU A 513 6.09 8.78 -21.29
N ALA A 514 7.08 9.67 -21.36
CA ALA A 514 8.42 9.46 -20.77
C ALA A 514 8.41 9.38 -19.23
N GLN A 515 7.43 9.99 -18.58
CA GLN A 515 7.23 9.89 -17.13
C GLN A 515 6.45 8.62 -16.82
N SER A 516 5.20 8.54 -17.27
CA SER A 516 4.25 7.48 -16.89
C SER A 516 4.72 6.08 -17.24
N GLY A 517 5.42 5.92 -18.37
CA GLY A 517 5.98 4.64 -18.80
C GLY A 517 7.18 4.15 -17.99
N ASN A 518 7.67 4.94 -17.02
CA ASN A 518 8.77 4.58 -16.13
C ASN A 518 8.39 4.56 -14.64
N TYR A 519 7.11 4.69 -14.31
CA TYR A 519 6.61 4.41 -12.97
C TYR A 519 6.38 2.91 -12.79
N TYR A 520 6.74 2.41 -11.62
CA TYR A 520 6.61 0.99 -11.23
C TYR A 520 5.98 0.91 -9.84
N PRO A 521 5.25 -0.18 -9.53
CA PRO A 521 4.70 -0.37 -8.19
C PRO A 521 5.84 -0.58 -7.19
N ILE A 522 5.70 0.03 -6.01
CA ILE A 522 6.62 -0.12 -4.87
C ILE A 522 5.77 -0.53 -3.68
N ASN A 523 5.81 -1.81 -3.28
CA ASN A 523 5.05 -2.28 -2.12
C ASN A 523 5.86 -2.18 -0.84
N THR A 524 7.19 -2.28 -0.94
CA THR A 524 8.10 -2.32 0.21
C THR A 524 9.40 -1.55 -0.02
N ARG A 525 10.02 -1.62 -1.21
CA ARG A 525 11.33 -1.02 -1.44
C ARG A 525 11.65 -0.74 -2.90
N LEU A 526 12.41 0.34 -3.09
CA LEU A 526 13.10 0.68 -4.31
C LEU A 526 14.59 0.90 -3.97
N ALA A 527 15.48 0.55 -4.90
CA ALA A 527 16.90 0.80 -4.75
C ALA A 527 17.52 1.35 -6.05
N ILE A 528 18.53 2.20 -5.89
CA ILE A 528 19.48 2.60 -6.91
C ILE A 528 20.89 2.28 -6.40
N ARG A 529 21.83 2.00 -7.29
CA ARG A 529 23.21 1.69 -6.96
C ARG A 529 24.17 2.14 -8.04
#